data_AF-A0A3M0YRI5-F1
#
_entry.id   AF-A0A3M0YRI5-F1
#
_cell.length_a   1.000
_cell.length_b   1.000
_cell.length_c   1.000
_cell.angle_alpha   90.00
_cell.angle_beta   90.00
_cell.angle_gamma   90.00
#
_symmetry.space_group_name_H-M   'P 1'
#
loop_
_entity.id
_entity.type
_entity.pdbx_description
1 polymer ?
#
loop_
_entity_poly.entity_id
_entity_poly.type
_entity_poly.pdbx_seq_one_letter_code
_entity_poly.pdbx_strand_id
1 'polypeptide(L)'
;MAYPKPATFTRTLLCLALWLGTLQVLPAQDNTRYLLDQAHRLFEAGHYAEALEGFSQYLNGKPEDFAIQLKAAICLYQLNRLPEARKILLFLSEQRVDERDEAWFFLARVAHASHQFRQAIDYYKEFLRLAPKDHPYREMVKDEIRRCALGMQLLLEPESAVVENLGEGINTPDDEFAPIPSPNYADRLYFSAIRPGNVGGARTDNDLPDPVLGHFFADMFSAAVLNGQWSGVAPLSYLLNSPLHEVALDFSDDGTRLYFFRGQTLFSGDVLVDTFRTSLARQYYTPVLFDGPARPWEGDCDLFFFNDTTLLFASRRPGGYGGLDLYVSQYR
;
A
#
# COMPACT_ATOMS: atom_id res chain seq x y z
N MET A 1 -78.82 20.68 64.84
CA MET A 1 -78.75 21.25 63.49
C MET A 1 -77.27 21.39 63.13
N ALA A 2 -76.90 20.94 61.92
CA ALA A 2 -75.59 21.03 61.27
C ALA A 2 -74.41 20.16 61.81
N TYR A 3 -74.16 19.08 61.07
CA TYR A 3 -72.86 18.42 60.80
C TYR A 3 -71.84 19.41 60.17
N PRO A 4 -70.49 19.18 60.16
CA PRO A 4 -69.84 17.94 59.67
C PRO A 4 -68.66 17.41 60.51
N LYS A 5 -68.61 16.09 60.73
CA LYS A 5 -67.83 15.01 60.06
C LYS A 5 -66.43 14.75 60.67
N PRO A 6 -66.14 13.49 61.07
CA PRO A 6 -64.81 13.03 61.48
C PRO A 6 -64.02 12.48 60.27
N ALA A 7 -62.69 12.45 60.36
CA ALA A 7 -61.87 11.62 59.50
C ALA A 7 -60.76 10.94 60.32
N THR A 8 -60.89 9.62 60.41
CA THR A 8 -59.99 8.66 61.02
C THR A 8 -58.82 8.30 60.10
N PHE A 9 -57.70 7.95 60.73
CA PHE A 9 -56.49 7.30 60.22
C PHE A 9 -56.69 6.31 59.06
N THR A 10 -55.75 6.28 58.11
CA THR A 10 -55.19 5.04 57.56
C THR A 10 -53.87 5.27 56.84
N ARG A 11 -52.95 4.31 57.04
CA ARG A 11 -51.61 4.20 56.48
C ARG A 11 -51.59 4.24 54.96
N THR A 12 -50.57 4.85 54.37
CA THR A 12 -50.13 4.48 53.02
C THR A 12 -48.60 4.55 52.96
N LEU A 13 -48.00 3.37 53.00
CA LEU A 13 -46.66 3.08 52.48
C LEU A 13 -46.64 3.48 51.00
N LEU A 14 -45.66 4.27 50.57
CA LEU A 14 -45.31 4.36 49.16
C LEU A 14 -43.93 3.74 48.97
N CYS A 15 -43.94 2.58 48.33
CA CYS A 15 -42.78 1.79 47.96
C CYS A 15 -41.87 2.58 47.01
N LEU A 16 -40.63 2.81 47.42
CA LEU A 16 -39.54 3.15 46.49
C LEU A 16 -39.19 1.87 45.72
N ALA A 17 -39.68 1.75 44.49
CA ALA A 17 -39.30 0.68 43.59
C ALA A 17 -37.84 0.90 43.14
N LEU A 18 -36.93 0.06 43.65
CA LEU A 18 -35.58 -0.14 43.11
C LEU A 18 -35.72 -0.74 41.71
N TRP A 19 -35.65 0.11 40.68
CA TRP A 19 -35.41 -0.33 39.31
C TRP A 19 -33.91 -0.61 39.17
N LEU A 20 -33.50 -1.80 39.62
CA LEU A 20 -32.22 -2.40 39.22
C LEU A 20 -32.35 -2.73 37.73
N GLY A 21 -32.04 -1.75 36.88
CA GLY A 21 -31.77 -2.00 35.48
C GLY A 21 -30.61 -2.97 35.41
N THR A 22 -30.89 -4.21 35.04
CA THR A 22 -29.87 -5.14 34.60
C THR A 22 -29.23 -4.53 33.35
N LEU A 23 -28.06 -3.91 33.54
CA LEU A 23 -27.12 -3.73 32.44
C LEU A 23 -26.91 -5.12 31.85
N GLN A 24 -27.54 -5.39 30.72
CA GLN A 24 -27.22 -6.54 29.91
C GLN A 24 -25.78 -6.35 29.48
N VAL A 25 -24.87 -6.99 30.21
CA VAL A 25 -23.50 -7.20 29.76
C VAL A 25 -23.64 -8.01 28.48
N LEU A 26 -23.54 -7.35 27.34
CA LEU A 26 -23.34 -8.03 26.06
C LEU A 26 -22.16 -8.99 26.28
N PRO A 27 -22.30 -10.29 25.99
CA PRO A 27 -21.24 -11.24 26.26
C PRO A 27 -19.95 -10.78 25.56
N ALA A 28 -18.88 -10.58 26.34
CA ALA A 28 -17.58 -10.10 25.86
C ALA A 28 -17.00 -10.94 24.70
N GLN A 29 -17.48 -12.18 24.55
CA GLN A 29 -17.15 -13.07 23.43
C GLN A 29 -17.63 -12.55 22.07
N ASP A 30 -18.82 -11.94 21.98
CA ASP A 30 -19.36 -11.43 20.70
C ASP A 30 -18.57 -10.21 20.21
N ASN A 31 -18.15 -9.34 21.13
CA ASN A 31 -17.30 -8.19 20.80
C ASN A 31 -15.90 -8.63 20.33
N THR A 32 -15.34 -9.68 20.95
CA THR A 32 -14.00 -10.20 20.59
C THR A 32 -13.99 -10.80 19.19
N ARG A 33 -15.06 -11.52 18.81
CA ARG A 33 -15.21 -12.08 17.46
C ARG A 33 -15.41 -10.99 16.41
N TYR A 34 -16.24 -9.99 16.71
CA TYR A 34 -16.45 -8.85 15.81
C TYR A 34 -15.14 -8.10 15.51
N LEU A 35 -14.32 -7.84 16.54
CA LEU A 35 -13.02 -7.19 16.39
C LEU A 35 -12.07 -8.02 15.52
N LEU A 36 -12.05 -9.35 15.69
CA LEU A 36 -11.22 -10.23 14.87
C LEU A 36 -11.66 -10.21 13.40
N ASP A 37 -12.97 -10.28 13.13
CA ASP A 37 -13.53 -10.25 11.78
C ASP A 37 -13.23 -8.90 11.09
N GLN A 38 -13.24 -7.79 11.85
CA GLN A 38 -12.81 -6.48 11.36
C GLN A 38 -11.31 -6.45 11.05
N ALA A 39 -10.47 -6.95 11.95
CA ALA A 39 -9.01 -7.01 11.75
C ALA A 39 -8.63 -7.85 10.52
N HIS A 40 -9.36 -8.95 10.26
CA HIS A 40 -9.18 -9.70 9.02
C HIS A 40 -9.53 -8.89 7.78
N ARG A 41 -10.66 -8.18 7.76
CA ARG A 41 -11.00 -7.34 6.61
C ARG A 41 -9.96 -6.24 6.34
N LEU A 42 -9.46 -5.62 7.40
CA LEU A 42 -8.38 -4.62 7.30
C LEU A 42 -7.08 -5.26 6.78
N PHE A 43 -6.73 -6.45 7.26
CA PHE A 43 -5.55 -7.20 6.81
C PHE A 43 -5.62 -7.53 5.31
N GLU A 44 -6.76 -8.06 4.84
CA GLU A 44 -6.96 -8.37 3.42
C GLU A 44 -6.97 -7.10 2.55
N ALA A 45 -7.41 -5.96 3.10
CA ALA A 45 -7.37 -4.66 2.44
C ALA A 45 -6.01 -3.94 2.55
N GLY A 46 -5.00 -4.53 3.20
CA GLY A 46 -3.66 -3.94 3.33
C GLY A 46 -3.52 -2.87 4.42
N HIS A 47 -4.57 -2.62 5.21
CA HIS A 47 -4.55 -1.68 6.35
C HIS A 47 -3.87 -2.33 7.56
N TYR A 48 -2.56 -2.57 7.44
CA TYR A 48 -1.80 -3.41 8.36
C TYR A 48 -1.66 -2.82 9.76
N ALA A 49 -1.66 -1.49 9.90
CA ALA A 49 -1.55 -0.82 11.20
C ALA A 49 -2.80 -1.09 12.06
N GLU A 50 -3.97 -0.85 11.49
CA GLU A 50 -5.28 -1.06 12.11
C GLU A 50 -5.56 -2.56 12.30
N ALA A 51 -5.19 -3.39 11.33
CA ALA A 51 -5.28 -4.85 11.45
C ALA A 51 -4.43 -5.36 12.62
N LEU A 52 -3.19 -4.87 12.76
CA LEU A 52 -2.31 -5.23 13.86
C LEU A 52 -2.88 -4.85 15.22
N GLU A 53 -3.52 -3.68 15.33
CA GLU A 53 -4.20 -3.27 16.56
C GLU A 53 -5.31 -4.27 16.92
N GLY A 54 -6.19 -4.58 15.96
CA GLY A 54 -7.29 -5.53 16.17
C GLY A 54 -6.80 -6.93 16.54
N PHE A 55 -5.78 -7.45 15.85
CA PHE A 55 -5.16 -8.73 16.19
C PHE A 55 -4.52 -8.71 17.58
N SER A 56 -3.84 -7.63 17.95
CA SER A 56 -3.21 -7.48 19.27
C SER A 56 -4.27 -7.48 20.39
N GLN A 57 -5.38 -6.77 20.18
CA GLN A 57 -6.51 -6.77 21.12
C GLN A 57 -7.12 -8.18 21.28
N TYR A 58 -7.30 -8.92 20.19
CA TYR A 58 -7.78 -10.30 20.23
C TYR A 58 -6.83 -11.24 20.98
N LEU A 59 -5.52 -11.15 20.70
CA LEU A 59 -4.49 -12.00 21.29
C LEU A 59 -4.32 -11.78 22.80
N ASN A 60 -4.74 -10.64 23.36
CA ASN A 60 -4.77 -10.44 24.81
C ASN A 60 -5.67 -11.47 25.53
N GLY A 61 -6.76 -11.90 24.89
CA GLY A 61 -7.67 -12.91 25.43
C GLY A 61 -7.32 -14.35 25.01
N LYS A 62 -6.64 -14.51 23.87
CA LYS A 62 -6.28 -15.81 23.28
C LYS A 62 -4.84 -15.81 22.79
N PRO A 63 -3.86 -15.78 23.70
CA PRO A 63 -2.45 -15.63 23.34
C PRO A 63 -1.89 -16.82 22.57
N GLU A 64 -2.52 -17.99 22.58
CA GLU A 64 -2.04 -19.21 21.90
C GLU A 64 -2.64 -19.40 20.50
N ASP A 65 -3.35 -18.41 19.96
CA ASP A 65 -3.89 -18.46 18.59
C ASP A 65 -2.78 -18.16 17.57
N PHE A 66 -2.03 -19.19 17.18
CA PHE A 66 -0.83 -19.07 16.34
C PHE A 66 -1.12 -18.53 14.93
N ALA A 67 -2.29 -18.85 14.35
CA ALA A 67 -2.73 -18.28 13.09
C ALA A 67 -2.83 -16.75 13.16
N ILE A 68 -3.37 -16.23 14.26
CA ILE A 68 -3.49 -14.77 14.45
C ILE A 68 -2.15 -14.14 14.83
N GLN A 69 -1.29 -14.83 15.58
CA GLN A 69 0.08 -14.38 15.79
C GLN A 69 0.86 -14.24 14.48
N LEU A 70 0.71 -15.21 13.56
CA LEU A 70 1.35 -15.14 12.25
C LEU A 70 0.86 -13.92 11.47
N LYS A 71 -0.45 -13.69 11.40
CA LYS A 71 -1.02 -12.50 10.74
C LYS A 71 -0.52 -11.19 11.36
N ALA A 72 -0.46 -11.11 12.69
CA ALA A 72 0.13 -9.96 13.37
C ALA A 72 1.61 -9.76 13.02
N ALA A 73 2.39 -10.84 12.91
CA ALA A 73 3.79 -10.78 12.48
C ALA A 73 3.94 -10.34 11.03
N ILE A 74 3.03 -10.74 10.14
CA ILE A 74 2.97 -10.27 8.76
C ILE A 74 2.66 -8.77 8.73
N CYS A 75 1.70 -8.27 9.52
CA CYS A 75 1.46 -6.83 9.65
C CYS A 75 2.73 -6.09 10.09
N LEU A 76 3.43 -6.60 11.11
CA LEU A 76 4.67 -6.01 11.59
C LEU A 76 5.76 -5.98 10.50
N TYR A 77 5.86 -7.03 9.68
CA TYR A 77 6.77 -7.05 8.53
C TYR A 77 6.42 -5.98 7.49
N GLN A 78 5.14 -5.85 7.14
CA GLN A 78 4.66 -4.86 6.16
C GLN A 78 4.85 -3.42 6.64
N LEU A 79 4.72 -3.18 7.94
CA LEU A 79 4.98 -1.89 8.59
C LEU A 79 6.47 -1.62 8.84
N ASN A 80 7.36 -2.45 8.28
CA ASN A 80 8.82 -2.39 8.49
C ASN A 80 9.27 -2.44 9.96
N ARG A 81 8.44 -3.03 10.85
CA ARG A 81 8.75 -3.28 12.27
C ARG A 81 9.47 -4.63 12.42
N LEU A 82 10.57 -4.77 11.68
CA LEU A 82 11.29 -6.03 11.47
C LEU A 82 11.72 -6.74 12.77
N PRO A 83 12.24 -6.07 13.81
CA PRO A 83 12.64 -6.75 15.05
C PRO A 83 11.47 -7.42 15.79
N GLU A 84 10.29 -6.78 15.77
CA GLU A 84 9.09 -7.30 16.43
C GLU A 84 8.51 -8.49 15.65
N ALA A 85 8.43 -8.36 14.30
CA ALA A 85 8.05 -9.46 13.42
C ALA A 85 8.96 -10.67 13.64
N ARG A 86 10.28 -10.46 13.66
CA ARG A 86 11.29 -11.51 13.87
C ARG A 86 11.04 -12.31 15.14
N LYS A 87 10.72 -11.64 16.26
CA LYS A 87 10.51 -12.29 17.55
C LYS A 87 9.35 -13.29 17.50
N ILE A 88 8.22 -12.88 16.92
CA ILE A 88 7.03 -13.73 16.80
C ILE A 88 7.31 -14.87 15.82
N LEU A 89 7.87 -14.57 14.65
CA LEU A 89 8.14 -15.55 13.61
C LEU A 89 9.15 -16.61 14.05
N LEU A 90 10.20 -16.23 14.78
CA LEU A 90 11.17 -17.17 15.33
C LEU A 90 10.48 -18.15 16.29
N PHE A 91 9.67 -17.63 17.21
CA PHE A 91 8.90 -18.46 18.14
C PHE A 91 7.99 -19.46 17.40
N LEU A 92 7.21 -18.99 16.41
CA LEU A 92 6.30 -19.83 15.62
C LEU A 92 7.05 -20.88 14.78
N SER A 93 8.19 -20.53 14.19
CA SER A 93 9.00 -21.41 13.36
C SER A 93 9.58 -22.62 14.11
N GLU A 94 9.71 -22.50 15.43
CA GLU A 94 10.18 -23.54 16.34
C GLU A 94 9.04 -24.42 16.89
N GLN A 95 7.78 -23.99 16.77
CA GLN A 95 6.62 -24.79 17.21
C GLN A 95 6.27 -25.91 16.21
N ARG A 96 5.49 -26.89 16.69
CA ARG A 96 4.88 -27.92 15.84
C ARG A 96 3.44 -27.54 15.50
N VAL A 97 3.30 -26.50 14.68
CA VAL A 97 2.02 -25.91 14.26
C VAL A 97 1.90 -25.94 12.74
N ASP A 98 0.71 -25.73 12.21
CA ASP A 98 0.44 -25.80 10.76
C ASP A 98 1.07 -24.59 10.04
N GLU A 99 1.13 -23.44 10.69
CA GLU A 99 1.69 -22.17 10.19
C GLU A 99 3.22 -22.16 10.07
N ARG A 100 3.88 -23.27 10.41
CA ARG A 100 5.33 -23.31 10.63
C ARG A 100 6.12 -23.00 9.36
N ASP A 101 5.70 -23.50 8.20
CA ASP A 101 6.35 -23.22 6.93
C ASP A 101 6.23 -21.73 6.56
N GLU A 102 5.03 -21.16 6.67
CA GLU A 102 4.80 -19.73 6.44
C GLU A 102 5.59 -18.84 7.43
N ALA A 103 5.72 -19.27 8.69
CA ALA A 103 6.58 -18.59 9.66
C ALA A 103 8.06 -18.59 9.23
N TRP A 104 8.60 -19.72 8.73
CA TRP A 104 9.96 -19.77 8.17
C TRP A 104 10.10 -18.87 6.94
N PHE A 105 9.09 -18.82 6.08
CA PHE A 105 9.08 -17.97 4.89
C PHE A 105 9.20 -16.49 5.25
N PHE A 106 8.33 -15.99 6.14
CA PHE A 106 8.40 -14.59 6.57
C PHE A 106 9.64 -14.30 7.43
N LEU A 107 10.12 -15.25 8.24
CA LEU A 107 11.36 -15.08 8.99
C LEU A 107 12.56 -14.91 8.05
N ALA A 108 12.59 -15.66 6.95
CA ALA A 108 13.60 -15.50 5.90
C ALA A 108 13.51 -14.13 5.24
N ARG A 109 12.30 -13.64 4.92
CA ARG A 109 12.07 -12.29 4.36
C ARG A 109 12.51 -11.18 5.31
N VAL A 110 12.26 -11.33 6.62
CA VAL A 110 12.73 -10.38 7.65
C VAL A 110 14.26 -10.34 7.69
N ALA A 111 14.93 -11.51 7.69
CA ALA A 111 16.38 -11.59 7.64
C ALA A 111 16.94 -11.00 6.33
N HIS A 112 16.28 -11.25 5.20
CA HIS A 112 16.65 -10.71 3.90
C HIS A 112 16.58 -9.18 3.90
N ALA A 113 15.45 -8.60 4.32
CA ALA A 113 15.25 -7.16 4.44
C ALA A 113 16.23 -6.49 5.43
N SER A 114 16.70 -7.24 6.44
CA SER A 114 17.71 -6.78 7.39
C SER A 114 19.16 -6.98 6.91
N HIS A 115 19.37 -7.31 5.64
CA HIS A 115 20.67 -7.63 5.02
C HIS A 115 21.42 -8.80 5.70
N GLN A 116 20.73 -9.63 6.46
CA GLN A 116 21.26 -10.85 7.10
C GLN A 116 21.20 -12.01 6.10
N PHE A 117 21.78 -11.80 4.91
CA PHE A 117 21.60 -12.67 3.73
C PHE A 117 21.92 -14.14 3.99
N ARG A 118 22.98 -14.44 4.75
CA ARG A 118 23.35 -15.82 5.11
C ARG A 118 22.24 -16.50 5.91
N GLN A 119 21.70 -15.81 6.92
CA GLN A 119 20.62 -16.32 7.76
C GLN A 119 19.32 -16.45 6.97
N ALA A 120 19.03 -15.48 6.10
CA ALA A 120 17.89 -15.54 5.19
C ALA A 120 17.93 -16.79 4.30
N ILE A 121 19.09 -17.12 3.72
CA ILE A 121 19.27 -18.34 2.91
C ILE A 121 18.95 -19.59 3.73
N ASP A 122 19.44 -19.68 4.97
CA ASP A 122 19.19 -20.85 5.82
C ASP A 122 17.70 -20.98 6.16
N TYR A 123 17.01 -19.87 6.44
CA TYR A 123 15.57 -19.85 6.70
C TYR A 123 14.73 -20.18 5.47
N TYR A 124 15.11 -19.68 4.29
CA TYR A 124 14.46 -20.05 3.03
C TYR A 124 14.61 -21.55 2.73
N LYS A 125 15.76 -22.16 3.07
CA LYS A 125 15.95 -23.61 2.95
C LYS A 125 15.05 -24.38 3.90
N GLU A 126 14.84 -23.90 5.13
CA GLU A 126 13.88 -24.52 6.06
C GLU A 126 12.44 -24.44 5.55
N PHE A 127 12.02 -23.31 4.99
CA PHE A 127 10.75 -23.21 4.27
C PHE A 127 10.66 -24.24 3.14
N LEU A 128 11.67 -24.32 2.25
CA LEU A 128 11.68 -25.29 1.15
C LEU A 128 11.68 -26.76 1.62
N ARG A 129 12.18 -27.04 2.83
CA ARG A 129 12.16 -28.38 3.43
C ARG A 129 10.77 -28.77 3.92
N LEU A 130 10.00 -27.82 4.45
CA LEU A 130 8.68 -28.04 5.05
C LEU A 130 7.53 -27.89 4.05
N ALA A 131 7.60 -26.88 3.18
CA ALA A 131 6.52 -26.52 2.27
C ALA A 131 6.19 -27.66 1.28
N PRO A 132 4.90 -27.92 0.99
CA PRO A 132 4.46 -28.88 -0.03
C PRO A 132 5.13 -28.65 -1.38
N LYS A 133 5.32 -29.70 -2.19
CA LYS A 133 6.06 -29.60 -3.48
C LYS A 133 5.42 -28.63 -4.48
N ASP A 134 4.10 -28.49 -4.41
CA ASP A 134 3.25 -27.64 -5.24
C ASP A 134 2.99 -26.26 -4.60
N HIS A 135 3.63 -25.95 -3.48
CA HIS A 135 3.46 -24.66 -2.82
C HIS A 135 3.88 -23.50 -3.76
N PRO A 136 3.02 -22.48 -3.96
CA PRO A 136 3.22 -21.46 -5.00
C PRO A 136 4.51 -20.66 -4.86
N TYR A 137 4.98 -20.42 -3.63
CA TYR A 137 6.20 -19.64 -3.38
C TYR A 137 7.53 -20.41 -3.57
N ARG A 138 7.54 -21.70 -3.89
CA ARG A 138 8.81 -22.45 -3.97
C ARG A 138 9.78 -21.93 -5.02
N GLU A 139 9.29 -21.61 -6.22
CA GLU A 139 10.16 -21.09 -7.29
C GLU A 139 10.69 -19.70 -6.94
N MET A 140 9.80 -18.81 -6.48
CA MET A 140 10.18 -17.49 -5.98
C MET A 140 11.24 -17.58 -4.87
N VAL A 141 11.09 -18.49 -3.90
CA VAL A 141 12.08 -18.65 -2.82
C VAL A 141 13.45 -19.10 -3.33
N LYS A 142 13.52 -19.91 -4.39
CA LYS A 142 14.81 -20.23 -5.01
C LYS A 142 15.47 -18.99 -5.61
N ASP A 143 14.67 -18.10 -6.21
CA ASP A 143 15.16 -16.81 -6.68
C ASP A 143 15.60 -15.91 -5.53
N GLU A 144 14.86 -15.88 -4.42
CA GLU A 144 15.26 -15.14 -3.21
C GLU A 144 16.59 -15.61 -2.63
N ILE A 145 16.86 -16.92 -2.63
CA ILE A 145 18.18 -17.47 -2.24
C ILE A 145 19.29 -16.96 -3.17
N ARG A 146 19.04 -16.90 -4.48
CA ARG A 146 20.00 -16.34 -5.46
C ARG A 146 20.21 -14.84 -5.22
N ARG A 147 19.14 -14.09 -4.93
CA ARG A 147 19.19 -12.66 -4.58
C ARG A 147 20.00 -12.43 -3.32
N CYS A 148 19.82 -13.25 -2.28
CA CYS A 148 20.65 -13.19 -1.07
C CYS A 148 22.13 -13.45 -1.37
N ALA A 149 22.44 -14.45 -2.20
CA ALA A 149 23.82 -14.75 -2.58
C ALA A 149 24.47 -13.60 -3.36
N LEU A 150 23.72 -12.97 -4.28
CA LEU A 150 24.15 -11.76 -4.98
C LEU A 150 24.31 -10.59 -4.02
N GLY A 151 23.37 -10.38 -3.09
CA GLY A 151 23.42 -9.34 -2.07
C GLY A 151 24.70 -9.42 -1.22
N MET A 152 25.13 -10.64 -0.85
CA MET A 152 26.41 -10.84 -0.17
C MET A 152 27.63 -10.41 -0.99
N GLN A 153 27.57 -10.52 -2.33
CA GLN A 153 28.64 -10.06 -3.22
C GLN A 153 28.60 -8.53 -3.34
N LEU A 154 27.41 -7.96 -3.53
CA LEU A 154 27.21 -6.52 -3.68
C LEU A 154 27.62 -5.73 -2.43
N LEU A 155 27.51 -6.31 -1.23
CA LEU A 155 28.02 -5.68 0.00
C LEU A 155 29.55 -5.45 0.01
N LEU A 156 30.29 -6.12 -0.87
CA LEU A 156 31.75 -5.97 -0.99
C LEU A 156 32.13 -4.94 -2.07
N GLU A 157 31.17 -4.54 -2.91
CA GLU A 157 31.39 -3.55 -3.96
C GLU A 157 31.40 -2.14 -3.36
N PRO A 158 32.24 -1.23 -3.87
CA PRO A 158 32.22 0.16 -3.44
C PRO A 158 30.90 0.82 -3.85
N GLU A 159 30.37 1.66 -2.97
CA GLU A 159 29.18 2.46 -3.26
C GLU A 159 29.43 3.35 -4.48
N SER A 160 28.55 3.25 -5.49
CA SER A 160 28.70 3.99 -6.75
C SER A 160 28.09 5.40 -6.71
N ALA A 161 27.22 5.66 -5.72
CA ALA A 161 26.51 6.93 -5.58
C ALA A 161 26.16 7.17 -4.11
N VAL A 162 26.06 8.44 -3.74
CA VAL A 162 25.47 8.85 -2.46
C VAL A 162 23.97 8.95 -2.65
N VAL A 163 23.22 8.29 -1.77
CA VAL A 163 21.75 8.35 -1.76
C VAL A 163 21.31 9.25 -0.61
N GLU A 164 20.57 10.30 -0.94
CA GLU A 164 19.99 11.21 0.04
C GLU A 164 18.47 11.18 -0.06
N ASN A 165 17.81 11.18 1.10
CA ASN A 165 16.36 11.38 1.17
C ASN A 165 16.06 12.84 0.80
N LEU A 166 15.05 13.09 -0.05
CA LEU A 166 14.72 14.43 -0.55
C LEU A 166 14.08 15.34 0.52
N GLY A 167 13.85 14.80 1.72
CA GLY A 167 13.27 15.45 2.87
C GLY A 167 11.77 15.19 3.00
N GLU A 168 11.22 15.44 4.19
CA GLU A 168 9.81 15.23 4.53
C GLU A 168 8.83 16.03 3.66
N GLY A 169 9.33 17.04 2.93
CA GLY A 169 8.53 17.77 1.95
C GLY A 169 8.10 16.90 0.77
N ILE A 170 8.93 15.93 0.37
CA ILE A 170 8.62 14.97 -0.71
C ILE A 170 8.41 13.58 -0.14
N ASN A 171 9.37 13.03 0.61
CA ASN A 171 9.30 11.68 1.14
C ASN A 171 8.47 11.65 2.43
N THR A 172 7.22 11.20 2.32
CA THR A 172 6.31 11.05 3.45
C THR A 172 6.30 9.59 3.94
N PRO A 173 5.51 9.24 4.97
CA PRO A 173 5.25 7.85 5.33
C PRO A 173 4.43 7.07 4.30
N ASP A 174 3.81 7.75 3.34
CA ASP A 174 3.03 7.16 2.26
C ASP A 174 3.90 6.88 1.00
N ASP A 175 3.29 6.46 -0.10
CA ASP A 175 4.02 6.10 -1.32
C ASP A 175 4.29 7.33 -2.20
N GLU A 176 5.56 7.69 -2.40
CA GLU A 176 6.01 8.58 -3.48
C GLU A 176 6.93 7.85 -4.47
N PHE A 177 6.64 7.98 -5.76
CA PHE A 177 7.31 7.22 -6.81
C PHE A 177 7.28 7.95 -8.16
N ALA A 178 7.92 7.35 -9.17
CA ALA A 178 8.07 7.90 -10.52
C ALA A 178 8.57 9.37 -10.55
N PRO A 179 9.71 9.70 -9.90
CA PRO A 179 10.26 11.05 -9.94
C PRO A 179 10.83 11.38 -11.33
N ILE A 180 10.49 12.56 -11.85
CA ILE A 180 10.90 13.06 -13.17
C ILE A 180 11.41 14.50 -13.02
N PRO A 181 12.70 14.76 -13.24
CA PRO A 181 13.24 16.13 -13.27
C PRO A 181 12.57 16.95 -14.38
N SER A 182 12.35 18.24 -14.14
CA SER A 182 11.84 19.09 -15.21
C SER A 182 12.90 19.31 -16.29
N PRO A 183 12.58 19.12 -17.58
CA PRO A 183 13.51 19.42 -18.67
C PRO A 183 13.83 20.92 -18.80
N ASN A 184 12.94 21.79 -18.31
CA ASN A 184 13.03 23.25 -18.48
C ASN A 184 13.43 24.01 -17.21
N TYR A 185 13.38 23.37 -16.04
CA TYR A 185 13.63 24.01 -14.75
C TYR A 185 14.45 23.09 -13.83
N ALA A 186 15.74 23.37 -13.65
CA ALA A 186 16.64 22.53 -12.86
C ALA A 186 16.24 22.42 -11.37
N ASP A 187 15.43 23.35 -10.87
CA ASP A 187 14.93 23.42 -9.51
C ASP A 187 13.54 22.78 -9.35
N ARG A 188 13.05 22.02 -10.35
CA ARG A 188 11.70 21.45 -10.33
C ARG A 188 11.71 19.94 -10.54
N LEU A 189 10.88 19.26 -9.75
CA LEU A 189 10.65 17.82 -9.81
C LEU A 189 9.16 17.55 -9.96
N TYR A 190 8.82 16.58 -10.79
CA TYR A 190 7.48 15.99 -10.87
C TYR A 190 7.54 14.58 -10.32
N PHE A 191 6.47 14.12 -9.69
CA PHE A 191 6.40 12.76 -9.15
C PHE A 191 4.95 12.36 -8.98
N SER A 192 4.72 11.10 -8.68
CA SER A 192 3.40 10.57 -8.32
C SER A 192 3.39 10.11 -6.88
N ALA A 193 2.24 10.21 -6.23
CA ALA A 193 2.09 9.77 -4.86
C ALA A 193 0.73 9.12 -4.62
N ILE A 194 0.67 8.07 -3.80
CA ILE A 194 -0.57 7.49 -3.26
C ILE A 194 -0.62 7.86 -1.79
N ARG A 195 -1.45 8.85 -1.43
CA ARG A 195 -1.54 9.36 -0.06
C ARG A 195 -2.91 9.95 0.25
N PRO A 196 -3.25 10.14 1.55
CA PRO A 196 -4.47 10.82 1.94
C PRO A 196 -4.58 12.23 1.34
N GLY A 197 -5.77 12.56 0.83
CA GLY A 197 -6.05 13.87 0.22
C GLY A 197 -5.93 13.90 -1.31
N ASN A 198 -5.50 12.82 -1.93
CA ASN A 198 -5.54 12.66 -3.39
C ASN A 198 -6.98 12.72 -3.94
N VAL A 199 -7.10 13.07 -5.22
CA VAL A 199 -8.39 13.17 -5.90
C VAL A 199 -9.13 11.82 -5.86
N GLY A 200 -10.45 11.87 -5.70
CA GLY A 200 -11.30 10.69 -5.64
C GLY A 200 -11.49 10.07 -4.24
N GLY A 201 -10.58 10.34 -3.31
CA GLY A 201 -10.60 9.80 -1.94
C GLY A 201 -10.32 8.29 -1.89
N ALA A 202 -10.52 7.68 -0.71
CA ALA A 202 -10.34 6.24 -0.53
C ALA A 202 -11.46 5.46 -1.23
N ARG A 203 -11.08 4.47 -2.05
CA ARG A 203 -11.96 3.70 -2.93
C ARG A 203 -11.68 2.21 -2.87
N THR A 204 -12.71 1.40 -3.06
CA THR A 204 -12.60 -0.05 -3.22
C THR A 204 -12.16 -0.43 -4.63
N ASP A 205 -11.80 -1.69 -4.85
CA ASP A 205 -11.46 -2.23 -6.19
C ASP A 205 -12.57 -2.04 -7.25
N ASN A 206 -13.82 -1.89 -6.81
CA ASN A 206 -14.98 -1.62 -7.68
C ASN A 206 -15.25 -0.12 -7.86
N ASP A 207 -14.30 0.73 -7.52
CA ASP A 207 -14.38 2.19 -7.66
C ASP A 207 -15.54 2.82 -6.84
N LEU A 208 -15.83 2.23 -5.68
CA LEU A 208 -16.80 2.77 -4.72
C LEU A 208 -16.08 3.46 -3.57
N PRO A 209 -16.50 4.69 -3.16
CA PRO A 209 -15.94 5.35 -1.98
C PRO A 209 -16.11 4.50 -0.72
N ASP A 210 -15.01 4.24 -0.02
CA ASP A 210 -15.00 3.54 1.26
C ASP A 210 -13.87 4.11 2.13
N PRO A 211 -14.20 4.93 3.16
CA PRO A 211 -13.21 5.56 4.01
C PRO A 211 -12.57 4.60 5.02
N VAL A 212 -13.04 3.35 5.12
CA VAL A 212 -12.56 2.37 6.11
C VAL A 212 -11.70 1.30 5.45
N LEU A 213 -12.15 0.75 4.32
CA LEU A 213 -11.45 -0.33 3.62
C LEU A 213 -10.87 0.09 2.27
N GLY A 214 -11.24 1.27 1.76
CA GLY A 214 -10.73 1.76 0.50
C GLY A 214 -9.26 2.15 0.58
N HIS A 215 -8.63 2.25 -0.59
CA HIS A 215 -7.27 2.75 -0.77
C HIS A 215 -7.30 4.01 -1.64
N PHE A 216 -6.26 4.84 -1.52
CA PHE A 216 -6.12 6.03 -2.35
C PHE A 216 -5.55 5.64 -3.71
N PHE A 217 -5.86 6.45 -4.72
CA PHE A 217 -5.24 6.35 -6.03
C PHE A 217 -4.12 7.37 -6.20
N ALA A 218 -3.25 7.11 -7.17
CA ALA A 218 -2.07 7.92 -7.40
C ALA A 218 -2.47 9.25 -8.02
N ASP A 219 -1.95 10.35 -7.47
CA ASP A 219 -2.03 11.68 -8.06
C ASP A 219 -0.64 12.11 -8.53
N MET A 220 -0.57 12.98 -9.54
CA MET A 220 0.67 13.63 -9.94
C MET A 220 0.88 14.93 -9.16
N PHE A 221 2.12 15.18 -8.79
CA PHE A 221 2.58 16.33 -8.02
C PHE A 221 3.76 17.03 -8.68
N SER A 222 4.00 18.26 -8.26
CA SER A 222 5.24 18.98 -8.54
C SER A 222 5.82 19.55 -7.26
N ALA A 223 7.14 19.62 -7.18
CA ALA A 223 7.92 20.22 -6.12
C ALA A 223 8.97 21.16 -6.72
N ALA A 224 9.47 22.07 -5.90
CA ALA A 224 10.57 22.95 -6.27
C ALA A 224 11.64 23.03 -5.16
N VAL A 225 12.86 23.38 -5.53
CA VAL A 225 13.92 23.69 -4.57
C VAL A 225 13.72 25.11 -4.04
N LEU A 226 13.45 25.25 -2.74
CA LEU A 226 13.38 26.53 -2.03
C LEU A 226 14.43 26.54 -0.92
N ASN A 227 15.33 27.52 -0.93
CA ASN A 227 16.43 27.64 0.03
C ASN A 227 17.32 26.38 0.15
N GLY A 228 17.53 25.68 -0.98
CA GLY A 228 18.37 24.47 -1.02
C GLY A 228 17.68 23.19 -0.56
N GLN A 229 16.37 23.22 -0.29
CA GLN A 229 15.58 22.04 0.07
C GLN A 229 14.39 21.86 -0.86
N TRP A 230 14.03 20.61 -1.16
CA TRP A 230 12.80 20.32 -1.87
C TRP A 230 11.58 20.67 -1.03
N SER A 231 10.70 21.49 -1.59
CA SER A 231 9.53 22.03 -0.92
C SER A 231 8.47 22.46 -1.95
N GLY A 232 7.43 23.16 -1.48
CA GLY A 232 6.39 23.69 -2.35
C GLY A 232 5.59 22.62 -3.10
N VAL A 233 5.44 21.43 -2.49
CA VAL A 233 4.71 20.33 -3.11
C VAL A 233 3.26 20.72 -3.34
N ALA A 234 2.84 20.60 -4.59
CA ALA A 234 1.47 20.89 -5.00
C ALA A 234 0.99 19.81 -5.98
N PRO A 235 -0.27 19.34 -5.86
CA PRO A 235 -0.86 18.46 -6.86
C PRO A 235 -0.92 19.20 -8.21
N LEU A 236 -0.82 18.44 -9.29
CA LEU A 236 -1.16 18.95 -10.61
C LEU A 236 -2.67 19.25 -10.67
N SER A 237 -3.08 19.96 -11.73
CA SER A 237 -4.48 20.38 -11.91
C SER A 237 -5.45 19.20 -11.83
N TYR A 238 -6.67 19.44 -11.31
CA TYR A 238 -7.79 18.48 -11.35
C TYR A 238 -8.26 18.12 -12.77
N LEU A 239 -7.72 18.78 -13.80
CA LEU A 239 -7.91 18.39 -15.20
C LEU A 239 -7.00 17.20 -15.60
N LEU A 240 -5.93 16.99 -14.83
CA LEU A 240 -4.99 15.88 -14.99
C LEU A 240 -5.25 14.81 -13.94
N ASN A 241 -5.29 15.19 -12.66
CA ASN A 241 -5.62 14.27 -11.57
C ASN A 241 -7.14 14.06 -11.50
N SER A 242 -7.57 12.81 -11.40
CA SER A 242 -8.95 12.37 -11.40
C SER A 242 -9.19 11.31 -10.33
N PRO A 243 -10.41 10.77 -10.15
CA PRO A 243 -10.65 9.65 -9.25
C PRO A 243 -10.05 8.30 -9.70
N LEU A 244 -8.99 8.30 -10.51
CA LEU A 244 -8.28 7.13 -11.04
C LEU A 244 -6.79 7.24 -10.67
N HIS A 245 -5.98 6.24 -10.96
CA HIS A 245 -4.53 6.38 -10.85
C HIS A 245 -3.99 7.25 -11.98
N GLU A 246 -3.35 8.37 -11.63
CA GLU A 246 -2.48 9.12 -12.53
C GLU A 246 -0.99 9.00 -12.15
N VAL A 247 -0.20 8.50 -13.10
CA VAL A 247 1.24 8.33 -12.91
C VAL A 247 1.99 9.13 -13.97
N ALA A 248 2.86 10.05 -13.54
CA ALA A 248 3.73 10.75 -14.46
C ALA A 248 4.72 9.75 -15.10
N LEU A 249 4.86 9.77 -16.43
CA LEU A 249 5.75 8.87 -17.14
C LEU A 249 7.03 9.59 -17.59
N ASP A 250 6.88 10.67 -18.36
CA ASP A 250 8.01 11.47 -18.84
C ASP A 250 7.58 12.81 -19.43
N PHE A 251 8.53 13.63 -19.84
CA PHE A 251 8.32 14.80 -20.68
C PHE A 251 8.93 14.60 -22.08
N SER A 252 8.48 15.39 -23.06
CA SER A 252 9.26 15.55 -24.29
C SER A 252 10.57 16.27 -24.02
N ASP A 253 11.57 16.09 -24.89
CA ASP A 253 12.90 16.69 -24.71
C ASP A 253 12.85 18.23 -24.57
N ASP A 254 11.89 18.88 -25.24
CA ASP A 254 11.63 20.32 -25.15
C ASP A 254 10.75 20.75 -23.97
N GLY A 255 10.24 19.79 -23.20
CA GLY A 255 9.34 19.98 -22.07
C GLY A 255 7.98 20.60 -22.41
N THR A 256 7.56 20.59 -23.68
CA THR A 256 6.26 21.10 -24.10
C THR A 256 5.13 20.08 -23.94
N ARG A 257 5.47 18.82 -23.64
CA ARG A 257 4.53 17.71 -23.45
C ARG A 257 4.84 16.96 -22.17
N LEU A 258 3.79 16.59 -21.45
CA LEU A 258 3.82 15.62 -20.34
C LEU A 258 3.11 14.36 -20.80
N TYR A 259 3.80 13.23 -20.71
CA TYR A 259 3.24 11.89 -20.87
C TYR A 259 2.88 11.35 -19.49
N PHE A 260 1.66 10.87 -19.34
CA PHE A 260 1.20 10.29 -18.08
C PHE A 260 0.24 9.14 -18.32
N PHE A 261 0.25 8.17 -17.41
CA PHE A 261 -0.69 7.07 -17.39
C PHE A 261 -1.94 7.47 -16.62
N ARG A 262 -3.12 7.01 -17.07
CA ARG A 262 -4.39 7.08 -16.34
C ARG A 262 -5.08 5.72 -16.36
N GLY A 263 -5.41 5.16 -15.20
CA GLY A 263 -6.03 3.83 -15.14
C GLY A 263 -6.78 3.51 -13.84
N GLN A 264 -7.64 2.48 -13.89
CA GLN A 264 -8.33 1.94 -12.70
C GLN A 264 -7.36 1.16 -11.79
N THR A 265 -6.28 0.66 -12.36
CA THR A 265 -5.15 0.07 -11.63
C THR A 265 -3.86 0.66 -12.18
N LEU A 266 -2.75 0.50 -11.47
CA LEU A 266 -1.41 0.89 -11.96
C LEU A 266 -0.95 0.12 -13.22
N PHE A 267 -1.70 -0.88 -13.67
CA PHE A 267 -1.33 -1.76 -14.79
C PHE A 267 -2.36 -1.79 -15.93
N SER A 268 -3.51 -1.12 -15.77
CA SER A 268 -4.60 -1.13 -16.73
C SER A 268 -5.18 0.27 -16.92
N GLY A 269 -4.92 0.86 -18.08
CA GLY A 269 -5.30 2.23 -18.38
C GLY A 269 -4.84 2.69 -19.75
N ASP A 270 -4.76 4.00 -19.91
CA ASP A 270 -4.34 4.68 -21.11
C ASP A 270 -3.12 5.56 -20.84
N VAL A 271 -2.31 5.80 -21.87
CA VAL A 271 -1.27 6.83 -21.84
C VAL A 271 -1.83 8.08 -22.51
N LEU A 272 -1.69 9.20 -21.81
CA LEU A 272 -2.24 10.50 -22.17
C LEU A 272 -1.12 11.52 -22.32
N VAL A 273 -1.40 12.57 -23.10
CA VAL A 273 -0.48 13.69 -23.36
C VAL A 273 -1.13 15.01 -22.96
N ASP A 274 -0.52 15.73 -22.03
CA ASP A 274 -0.82 17.14 -21.76
C ASP A 274 0.15 18.05 -22.53
N THR A 275 -0.38 19.15 -23.09
CA THR A 275 0.42 20.14 -23.86
C THR A 275 0.44 21.52 -23.18
N PHE A 276 0.14 21.58 -21.87
CA PHE A 276 0.17 22.79 -21.05
C PHE A 276 -0.65 23.99 -21.56
N ARG A 277 -1.68 23.77 -22.39
CA ARG A 277 -2.51 24.86 -22.96
C ARG A 277 -3.22 25.68 -21.86
N THR A 278 -3.31 27.01 -22.03
CA THR A 278 -3.80 27.97 -21.01
C THR A 278 -5.33 28.21 -21.03
N SER A 279 -5.80 29.01 -20.06
CA SER A 279 -7.08 28.90 -19.33
C SER A 279 -8.41 29.14 -20.07
N LEU A 280 -8.49 29.91 -21.16
CA LEU A 280 -9.77 30.10 -21.87
C LEU A 280 -10.28 28.81 -22.55
N ALA A 281 -9.37 27.88 -22.88
CA ALA A 281 -9.70 26.57 -23.45
C ALA A 281 -9.65 25.43 -22.41
N ARG A 282 -9.22 25.71 -21.18
CA ARG A 282 -8.91 24.67 -20.18
C ARG A 282 -10.13 24.22 -19.36
N GLN A 283 -11.22 24.99 -19.34
CA GLN A 283 -12.46 24.58 -18.67
C GLN A 283 -13.06 23.26 -19.23
N TYR A 284 -12.61 22.84 -20.42
CA TYR A 284 -13.02 21.58 -21.07
C TYR A 284 -11.83 20.81 -21.65
N TYR A 285 -10.62 21.02 -21.15
CA TYR A 285 -9.45 20.35 -21.70
C TYR A 285 -9.41 18.88 -21.26
N THR A 286 -9.58 17.99 -22.24
CA THR A 286 -9.32 16.57 -22.08
C THR A 286 -7.94 16.27 -22.67
N PRO A 287 -7.02 15.70 -21.87
CA PRO A 287 -5.75 15.16 -22.38
C PRO A 287 -6.00 14.21 -23.55
N VAL A 288 -5.11 14.21 -24.53
CA VAL A 288 -5.27 13.35 -25.72
C VAL A 288 -4.57 12.02 -25.51
N LEU A 289 -5.10 10.95 -26.11
CA LEU A 289 -4.42 9.65 -26.12
C LEU A 289 -3.05 9.78 -26.79
N PHE A 290 -2.07 9.09 -26.21
CA PHE A 290 -0.75 8.95 -26.81
C PHE A 290 -0.84 8.09 -28.07
N ASP A 291 -0.62 8.71 -29.22
CA ASP A 291 -0.54 8.03 -30.51
C ASP A 291 0.89 7.51 -30.74
N GLY A 292 1.21 6.41 -30.05
CA GLY A 292 2.50 5.75 -30.15
C GLY A 292 2.40 4.25 -30.38
N PRO A 293 3.50 3.51 -30.25
CA PRO A 293 3.54 2.06 -30.47
C PRO A 293 3.14 1.24 -29.24
N ALA A 294 3.17 1.83 -28.04
CA ALA A 294 2.79 1.17 -26.80
C ALA A 294 1.25 1.12 -26.65
N ARG A 295 0.75 -0.01 -26.18
CA ARG A 295 -0.66 -0.37 -26.04
C ARG A 295 -0.88 -0.93 -24.64
N PRO A 296 -1.15 -0.09 -23.62
CA PRO A 296 -1.25 -0.60 -22.25
C PRO A 296 -2.32 -1.69 -22.06
N TRP A 297 -3.42 -1.63 -22.82
CA TRP A 297 -4.45 -2.67 -22.85
C TRP A 297 -3.99 -4.03 -23.41
N GLU A 298 -2.84 -4.11 -24.08
CA GLU A 298 -2.19 -5.36 -24.50
C GLU A 298 -1.14 -5.85 -23.47
N GLY A 299 -1.02 -5.17 -22.33
CA GLY A 299 -0.07 -5.49 -21.26
C GLY A 299 1.27 -4.77 -21.38
N ASP A 300 1.33 -3.65 -22.10
CA ASP A 300 2.49 -2.76 -22.13
C ASP A 300 2.51 -1.85 -20.89
N CYS A 301 3.64 -1.76 -20.18
CA CYS A 301 3.81 -0.94 -18.99
C CYS A 301 5.22 -0.36 -18.90
N ASP A 302 5.46 0.47 -17.87
CA ASP A 302 6.78 1.05 -17.57
C ASP A 302 7.42 1.76 -18.77
N LEU A 303 6.63 2.60 -19.45
CA LEU A 303 7.09 3.36 -20.61
C LEU A 303 8.18 4.34 -20.18
N PHE A 304 9.30 4.31 -20.90
CA PHE A 304 10.44 5.19 -20.73
C PHE A 304 10.79 5.85 -22.07
N PHE A 305 10.58 7.17 -22.13
CA PHE A 305 10.76 7.97 -23.33
C PHE A 305 12.22 8.41 -23.41
N PHE A 306 13.09 7.53 -23.91
CA PHE A 306 14.53 7.81 -23.99
C PHE A 306 14.87 9.05 -24.83
N ASN A 307 14.06 9.31 -25.86
CA ASN A 307 14.00 10.57 -26.61
C ASN A 307 12.75 10.57 -27.51
N ASP A 308 12.56 11.63 -28.30
CA ASP A 308 11.43 11.81 -29.23
C ASP A 308 11.25 10.69 -30.29
N THR A 309 12.27 9.84 -30.51
CA THR A 309 12.23 8.76 -31.51
C THR A 309 12.33 7.36 -30.92
N THR A 310 12.71 7.21 -29.65
CA THR A 310 13.00 5.92 -29.02
C THR A 310 12.19 5.76 -27.76
N LEU A 311 11.31 4.76 -27.75
CA LEU A 311 10.51 4.37 -26.59
C LEU A 311 10.95 2.98 -26.12
N LEU A 312 11.28 2.85 -24.84
CA LEU A 312 11.47 1.58 -24.17
C LEU A 312 10.26 1.31 -23.27
N PHE A 313 9.84 0.05 -23.18
CA PHE A 313 8.73 -0.33 -22.32
C PHE A 313 8.77 -1.83 -22.02
N ALA A 314 8.20 -2.22 -20.89
CA ALA A 314 7.97 -3.61 -20.56
C ALA A 314 6.65 -4.08 -21.17
N SER A 315 6.54 -5.36 -21.56
CA SER A 315 5.31 -5.87 -22.16
C SER A 315 5.08 -7.35 -21.89
N ARG A 316 3.82 -7.70 -21.61
CA ARG A 316 3.30 -9.08 -21.48
C ARG A 316 2.65 -9.59 -22.77
N ARG A 317 2.80 -8.88 -23.89
CA ARG A 317 2.14 -9.24 -25.15
C ARG A 317 2.50 -10.65 -25.64
N PRO A 318 1.63 -11.31 -26.43
CA PRO A 318 1.95 -12.61 -27.03
C PRO A 318 3.23 -12.58 -27.86
N GLY A 319 4.03 -13.65 -27.76
CA GLY A 319 5.29 -13.80 -28.50
C GLY A 319 6.56 -13.39 -27.74
N GLY A 320 6.42 -12.98 -26.48
CA GLY A 320 7.54 -12.75 -25.56
C GLY A 320 8.22 -14.02 -25.02
N TYR A 321 9.24 -13.85 -24.19
CA TYR A 321 9.98 -14.93 -23.51
C TYR A 321 9.45 -15.24 -22.11
N GLY A 322 8.45 -14.49 -21.64
CA GLY A 322 7.65 -14.80 -20.45
C GLY A 322 7.56 -13.63 -19.48
N GLY A 323 6.48 -13.57 -18.70
CA GLY A 323 6.27 -12.45 -17.77
C GLY A 323 6.27 -11.11 -18.51
N LEU A 324 7.11 -10.16 -18.06
CA LEU A 324 7.36 -8.89 -18.72
C LEU A 324 8.70 -8.94 -19.47
N ASP A 325 8.66 -8.74 -20.78
CA ASP A 325 9.84 -8.60 -21.62
C ASP A 325 10.11 -7.13 -21.94
N LEU A 326 11.39 -6.76 -22.13
CA LEU A 326 11.78 -5.41 -22.54
C LEU A 326 11.66 -5.26 -24.06
N TYR A 327 10.94 -4.24 -24.49
CA TYR A 327 10.79 -3.87 -25.89
C TYR A 327 11.33 -2.47 -26.17
N VAL A 328 11.75 -2.27 -27.42
CA VAL A 328 12.14 -0.98 -27.96
C VAL A 328 11.32 -0.69 -29.21
N SER A 329 10.81 0.53 -29.31
CA SER A 329 10.25 1.06 -30.55
C SER A 329 11.05 2.26 -31.01
N GLN A 330 11.29 2.33 -32.32
CA GLN A 330 12.04 3.40 -32.96
C GLN A 330 11.20 4.00 -34.09
N TYR A 331 10.90 5.29 -33.99
CA TYR A 331 10.36 6.05 -35.10
C TYR A 331 11.51 6.34 -36.09
N ARG A 332 11.30 6.00 -37.37
CA ARG A 332 12.31 6.15 -38.43
C ARG A 332 11.91 7.20 -39.45
#